data_AF-A0A5C5S741-F1
#
_entry.id   AF-A0A5C5S741-F1
#
_cell.length_a   1.000
_cell.length_b   1.000
_cell.length_c   1.000
_cell.angle_alpha   90.00
_cell.angle_beta   90.00
_cell.angle_gamma   90.00
#
_symmetry.space_group_name_H-M   'P 1'
#
loop_
_entity.id
_entity.type
_entity.pdbx_description
1 polymer ?
#
loop_
_entity_poly.entity_id
_entity_poly.type
_entity_poly.pdbx_seq_one_letter_code
_entity_poly.pdbx_strand_id
1 'polypeptide(L)'
;MPDPDRLPDLRHAMRRIADAVEALPAAHRDLAGNALLNITAETLIDEVGAGQAAQLLRRLAALVEHGLQPPASGAINLSRCDA
;
A
#
# COMPACT_ATOMS: atom_id res chain seq x y z
N MET A 1 -0.88 -21.55 6.25
CA MET A 1 -0.30 -20.54 7.18
C MET A 1 0.51 -19.58 6.33
N PRO A 2 0.33 -18.24 6.43
CA PRO A 2 1.18 -17.34 5.67
C PRO A 2 2.62 -17.47 6.18
N ASP A 3 3.53 -17.65 5.24
CA ASP A 3 4.94 -17.95 5.48
C ASP A 3 5.63 -16.78 6.20
N PRO A 4 6.19 -16.97 7.40
CA PRO A 4 6.76 -15.89 8.22
C PRO A 4 7.94 -15.15 7.56
N ASP A 5 8.49 -15.67 6.45
CA ASP A 5 9.64 -15.09 5.75
C ASP A 5 9.31 -14.15 4.58
N ARG A 6 8.03 -13.84 4.30
CA ARG A 6 7.69 -12.94 3.17
C ARG A 6 7.84 -11.44 3.44
N LEU A 7 7.97 -11.05 4.71
CA LEU A 7 8.08 -9.63 5.07
C LEU A 7 9.43 -9.00 4.66
N PRO A 8 10.59 -9.66 4.85
CA PRO A 8 11.87 -9.23 4.27
C PRO A 8 11.80 -9.09 2.74
N ASP A 9 11.22 -10.06 2.04
CA ASP A 9 11.09 -10.03 0.58
C ASP A 9 10.19 -8.89 0.10
N LEU A 10 9.06 -8.67 0.77
CA LEU A 10 8.17 -7.56 0.48
C LEU A 10 8.88 -6.22 0.69
N ARG A 11 9.61 -6.05 1.79
CA ARG A 11 10.41 -4.83 2.04
C ARG A 11 11.49 -4.63 0.98
N HIS A 12 12.12 -5.71 0.54
CA HIS A 12 13.11 -5.65 -0.52
C HIS A 12 12.49 -5.24 -1.85
N ALA A 13 11.34 -5.82 -2.23
CA ALA A 13 10.60 -5.43 -3.42
C ALA A 13 10.16 -3.96 -3.39
N MET A 14 9.62 -3.49 -2.25
CA MET A 14 9.24 -2.09 -2.05
C MET A 14 10.43 -1.14 -2.21
N ARG A 15 11.61 -1.50 -1.66
CA ARG A 15 12.84 -0.71 -1.83
C ARG A 15 13.22 -0.60 -3.30
N ARG A 16 13.20 -1.71 -4.04
CA ARG A 16 13.53 -1.72 -5.46
C ARG A 16 12.60 -0.86 -6.30
N ILE A 17 11.31 -0.84 -5.96
CA ILE A 17 10.33 0.03 -6.61
C ILE A 17 10.65 1.50 -6.31
N ALA A 18 10.94 1.84 -5.06
CA ALA A 18 11.31 3.21 -4.68
C ALA A 18 12.58 3.67 -5.40
N ASP A 19 13.62 2.83 -5.45
CA ASP A 19 14.88 3.13 -6.16
C ASP A 19 14.63 3.36 -7.66
N ALA A 20 13.74 2.56 -8.27
CA ALA A 20 13.37 2.72 -9.67
C ALA A 20 12.62 4.03 -9.94
N VAL A 21 11.73 4.44 -9.04
CA VAL A 21 11.02 5.73 -9.13
C VAL A 21 11.98 6.90 -8.97
N GLU A 22 12.92 6.83 -8.03
CA GLU A 22 13.93 7.87 -7.83
C GLU A 22 14.87 8.04 -9.04
N ALA A 23 15.17 6.94 -9.73
CA ALA A 23 16.00 6.94 -10.93
C ALA A 23 15.33 7.57 -12.17
N LEU A 24 14.01 7.85 -12.13
CA LEU A 24 13.32 8.52 -13.22
C LEU A 24 13.74 9.99 -13.35
N PRO A 25 13.62 10.59 -14.56
CA PRO A 25 13.78 12.02 -14.73
C PRO A 25 12.81 12.78 -13.81
N ALA A 26 13.24 13.93 -13.28
CA ALA A 26 12.46 14.70 -12.29
C ALA A 26 11.00 14.95 -12.74
N ALA A 27 10.78 15.28 -14.02
CA ALA A 27 9.45 15.50 -14.58
C ALA A 27 8.52 14.27 -14.53
N HIS A 28 9.07 13.07 -14.42
CA HIS A 28 8.33 11.81 -14.39
C HIS A 28 8.23 11.20 -12.99
N ARG A 29 9.05 11.65 -12.02
CA ARG A 29 9.05 11.09 -10.66
C ARG A 29 7.73 11.30 -9.95
N ASP A 30 7.20 12.53 -9.99
CA ASP A 30 5.90 12.87 -9.38
C ASP A 30 4.75 12.12 -10.07
N LEU A 31 4.83 11.98 -11.40
CA LEU A 31 3.84 11.24 -12.18
C LEU A 31 3.87 9.74 -11.88
N ALA A 32 5.05 9.16 -11.66
CA ALA A 32 5.21 7.75 -11.33
C ALA A 32 4.64 7.43 -9.95
N GLY A 33 4.88 8.31 -8.96
CA GLY A 33 4.27 8.18 -7.63
C GLY A 33 2.73 8.19 -7.70
N ASN A 34 2.17 9.16 -8.43
CA ASN A 34 0.72 9.25 -8.62
C ASN A 34 0.15 8.05 -9.41
N ALA A 35 0.85 7.56 -10.43
CA ALA A 35 0.43 6.40 -11.19
C ALA A 35 0.39 5.13 -10.32
N LEU A 36 1.42 4.91 -9.48
CA LEU A 36 1.45 3.78 -8.55
C LEU A 36 0.30 3.84 -7.53
N LEU A 37 -0.03 5.05 -7.04
CA LEU A 37 -1.17 5.24 -6.15
C LEU A 37 -2.50 4.92 -6.84
N ASN A 38 -2.69 5.39 -8.08
CA ASN A 38 -3.90 5.10 -8.86
C ASN A 38 -4.06 3.60 -9.12
N ILE A 39 -2.98 2.93 -9.56
CA ILE A 39 -2.98 1.47 -9.76
C ILE A 39 -3.34 0.73 -8.47
N THR A 40 -2.80 1.17 -7.33
CA THR A 40 -3.11 0.58 -6.03
C THR A 40 -4.58 0.76 -5.68
N ALA A 41 -5.14 1.95 -5.89
CA ALA A 41 -6.55 2.24 -5.64
C ALA A 41 -7.47 1.39 -6.54
N GLU A 42 -7.17 1.30 -7.83
CA GLU A 42 -7.90 0.44 -8.78
C GLU A 42 -7.86 -1.04 -8.35
N THR A 43 -6.67 -1.55 -8.03
CA THR A 43 -6.49 -2.94 -7.57
C THR A 43 -7.30 -3.21 -6.30
N LEU A 44 -7.29 -2.28 -5.33
CA LEU A 44 -8.09 -2.41 -4.11
C LEU A 44 -9.59 -2.42 -4.42
N ILE A 45 -10.05 -1.58 -5.32
CA ILE A 45 -11.46 -1.53 -5.73
C ILE A 45 -11.86 -2.85 -6.39
N ASP A 46 -11.00 -3.42 -7.24
CA ASP A 46 -11.27 -4.69 -7.91
C ASP A 46 -11.29 -5.88 -6.94
N GLU A 47 -10.40 -5.88 -5.93
CA GLU A 47 -10.30 -6.97 -4.97
C GLU A 47 -11.37 -6.95 -3.87
N VAL A 48 -11.71 -5.76 -3.34
CA VAL A 48 -12.57 -5.63 -2.16
C VAL A 48 -13.79 -4.73 -2.37
N GLY A 49 -13.95 -4.14 -3.54
CA GLY A 49 -15.03 -3.21 -3.85
C GLY A 49 -14.78 -1.79 -3.33
N ALA A 50 -15.43 -0.81 -3.97
CA ALA A 50 -15.20 0.63 -3.73
C ALA A 50 -15.46 1.07 -2.28
N GLY A 51 -16.49 0.52 -1.62
CA GLY A 51 -16.83 0.88 -0.24
C GLY A 51 -15.72 0.48 0.76
N GLN A 52 -15.23 -0.76 0.65
CA GLN A 52 -14.19 -1.29 1.52
C GLN A 52 -12.82 -0.68 1.19
N ALA A 53 -12.51 -0.49 -0.10
CA ALA A 53 -11.31 0.21 -0.54
C ALA A 53 -11.24 1.64 0.05
N ALA A 54 -12.35 2.39 0.01
CA ALA A 54 -12.41 3.73 0.60
C ALA A 54 -12.19 3.72 2.13
N GLN A 55 -12.70 2.71 2.84
CA GLN A 55 -12.47 2.57 4.27
C GLN A 55 -11.01 2.27 4.60
N LEU A 56 -10.35 1.41 3.82
CA LEU A 56 -8.93 1.08 3.98
C LEU A 56 -8.05 2.30 3.73
N LEU A 57 -8.30 3.03 2.65
CA LEU A 57 -7.55 4.24 2.30
C LEU A 57 -7.72 5.33 3.37
N ARG A 58 -8.93 5.53 3.91
CA ARG A 58 -9.16 6.47 5.04
C ARG A 58 -8.38 6.08 6.29
N ARG A 59 -8.34 4.79 6.63
CA ARG A 59 -7.56 4.29 7.77
C ARG A 59 -6.06 4.49 7.55
N LEU A 60 -5.57 4.23 6.34
CA LEU A 60 -4.17 4.47 5.99
C LEU A 60 -3.82 5.96 6.08
N ALA A 61 -4.67 6.84 5.56
CA ALA A 61 -4.49 8.29 5.64
C ALA A 61 -4.39 8.76 7.11
N ALA A 62 -5.31 8.31 7.98
CA ALA A 62 -5.27 8.65 9.40
C ALA A 62 -3.98 8.17 10.09
N LEU A 63 -3.48 6.97 9.76
CA LEU A 63 -2.21 6.47 10.29
C LEU A 63 -1.03 7.35 9.87
N VAL A 64 -0.97 7.71 8.58
CA VAL A 64 0.08 8.58 8.03
C VAL A 64 0.03 9.98 8.64
N GLU A 65 -1.16 10.58 8.75
CA GLU A 65 -1.37 11.91 9.36
C GLU A 65 -0.91 11.97 10.83
N HIS A 66 -1.09 10.87 11.57
CA HIS A 66 -0.64 10.77 12.96
C HIS A 66 0.81 10.27 13.11
N GLY A 67 1.55 10.08 12.01
CA GLY A 67 2.92 9.58 12.02
C GLY A 67 3.06 8.14 12.52
N LEU A 68 1.95 7.39 12.59
CA LEU A 68 1.91 6.01 13.03
C LEU A 68 2.15 5.09 11.84
N GLN A 69 3.20 4.26 11.90
CA GLN A 69 3.31 3.16 10.93
C GLN A 69 2.19 2.14 11.20
N PRO A 70 1.52 1.62 10.14
CA PRO A 70 0.61 0.50 10.32
C PRO A 70 1.37 -0.65 11.02
N PRO A 71 0.78 -1.28 12.04
CA PRO A 71 1.48 -2.27 12.85
C PRO A 71 2.04 -3.38 11.95
N ALA A 72 3.37 -3.60 12.03
CA ALA A 72 4.10 -4.57 11.21
C ALA A 72 3.71 -6.03 11.50
N SER A 73 2.83 -6.27 12.48
CA SER A 73 2.46 -7.58 13.02
C SER A 73 1.19 -8.20 12.43
N GLY A 74 0.68 -7.71 11.31
CA GLY A 74 -0.30 -8.46 10.54
C GLY A 74 -0.77 -7.74 9.30
N ALA A 75 -0.85 -8.47 8.18
CA ALA A 75 -1.66 -8.04 7.04
C ALA A 75 -3.02 -7.60 7.57
N ILE A 76 -3.49 -6.41 7.15
CA ILE A 76 -4.85 -5.97 7.47
C ILE A 76 -5.77 -7.07 6.97
N ASN A 77 -6.40 -7.79 7.89
CA ASN A 77 -7.26 -8.91 7.55
C ASN A 77 -8.55 -8.34 6.94
N LEU A 78 -8.61 -8.32 5.61
CA LEU A 78 -9.72 -7.81 4.82
C LEU A 78 -11.03 -8.60 5.04
N SER A 79 -10.93 -9.80 5.60
CA SER A 79 -12.04 -10.72 5.86
C SER A 79 -12.63 -10.60 7.27
N ARG A 80 -12.09 -9.72 8.13
CA ARG A 80 -12.52 -9.62 9.55
C ARG A 80 -13.33 -8.36 9.87
N CYS A 81 -13.88 -7.70 8.86
CA CYS A 81 -14.69 -6.47 9.00
C CYS A 81 -16.21 -6.73 8.89
N ASP A 82 -16.69 -7.87 9.40
CA ASP A 82 -18.11 -8.02 9.74
C ASP A 82 -18.27 -8.01 11.27
N ALA A 83 -18.41 -6.80 11.82
CA ALA A 83 -19.05 -6.50 13.10
C ALA A 83 -19.26 -4.97 13.22
#